data_AF-A0A530LMF4-F1
#
_entry.id   AF-A0A530LMF4-F1
#
_cell.length_a   1.000
_cell.length_b   1.000
_cell.length_c   1.000
_cell.angle_alpha   90.00
_cell.angle_beta   90.00
_cell.angle_gamma   90.00
#
_symmetry.space_group_name_H-M   'P 1'
#
loop_
_entity.id
_entity.type
_entity.pdbx_description
1 polymer ?
#
loop_
_entity_poly.entity_id
_entity_poly.type
_entity_poly.pdbx_seq_one_letter_code
_entity_poly.pdbx_strand_id
1 'polypeptide(L)'
;ILRINNILRRGGPATTPKVEQLVFGPYTFQIARRELKRGGEALKLTDREQEILAIFAARAGETIPRHELVGDESEVGERTIDVQINRLRRKIERDPSNPVWLQTVRGIGYRLSVE
;
A
#
# COMPACT_ATOMS: atom_id res chain seq x y z
N ILE A 1 13.54 3.62 -16.84
CA ILE A 1 12.37 3.81 -17.73
C ILE A 1 11.13 3.52 -16.89
N LEU A 2 10.42 4.56 -16.49
CA LEU A 2 9.28 4.53 -15.58
C LEU A 2 8.03 4.07 -16.35
N ARG A 3 7.38 2.96 -15.95
CA ARG A 3 6.13 2.49 -16.55
C ARG A 3 5.00 2.56 -15.52
N ILE A 4 4.39 3.73 -15.40
CA ILE A 4 3.10 3.89 -14.72
C ILE A 4 2.04 3.25 -15.64
N ASN A 5 1.76 1.95 -15.45
CA ASN A 5 0.64 1.29 -16.13
C ASN A 5 -0.67 1.69 -15.45
N ASN A 6 -1.14 2.89 -15.80
CA ASN A 6 -2.49 3.36 -15.53
C ASN A 6 -3.46 2.58 -16.43
N ILE A 7 -3.87 1.38 -16.02
CA ILE A 7 -4.87 0.59 -16.75
C ILE A 7 -6.23 1.26 -16.54
N LEU A 8 -6.54 2.23 -17.40
CA LEU A 8 -7.88 2.76 -17.65
C LEU A 8 -8.77 1.60 -18.17
N ARG A 9 -9.52 0.95 -17.27
CA ARG A 9 -10.65 0.12 -17.69
C ARG A 9 -11.86 1.03 -17.90
N ARG A 10 -12.11 1.31 -19.17
CA ARG A 10 -13.23 2.07 -19.72
C ARG A 10 -14.55 1.34 -19.43
N GLY A 11 -15.49 2.00 -18.73
CA GLY A 11 -16.87 1.53 -18.58
C GLY A 11 -17.68 2.21 -17.47
N GLY A 12 -17.99 3.51 -17.57
CA GLY A 12 -18.98 4.18 -16.69
C GLY A 12 -18.77 5.70 -16.60
N PRO A 13 -19.84 6.51 -16.51
CA PRO A 13 -19.76 7.96 -16.70
C PRO A 13 -19.10 8.67 -15.50
N ALA A 14 -18.17 9.57 -15.84
CA ALA A 14 -17.70 10.73 -15.10
C ALA A 14 -17.96 10.77 -13.58
N THR A 15 -16.93 10.45 -12.80
CA THR A 15 -16.61 11.12 -11.53
C THR A 15 -15.12 10.90 -11.31
N THR A 16 -14.44 11.92 -10.79
CA THR A 16 -13.02 11.99 -10.35
C THR A 16 -12.27 10.65 -10.37
N PRO A 17 -11.06 10.53 -10.97
CA PRO A 17 -10.35 9.26 -11.00
C PRO A 17 -10.01 8.81 -9.57
N LYS A 18 -10.92 8.06 -8.94
CA LYS A 18 -10.64 7.29 -7.75
C LYS A 18 -9.61 6.26 -8.19
N VAL A 19 -8.47 6.24 -7.54
CA VAL A 19 -7.54 5.12 -7.68
C VAL A 19 -8.32 3.88 -7.25
N GLU A 20 -8.76 3.06 -8.21
CA GLU A 20 -9.53 1.85 -7.92
C GLU A 20 -8.60 0.70 -7.54
N GLN A 21 -7.39 0.73 -8.10
CA GLN A 21 -6.35 -0.25 -7.86
C GLN A 21 -4.96 0.38 -7.98
N LEU A 22 -4.05 -0.10 -7.14
CA LEU A 22 -2.64 0.25 -7.15
C LEU A 22 -1.84 -0.92 -7.70
N VAL A 23 -1.02 -0.67 -8.71
CA VAL A 23 -0.10 -1.67 -9.26
C VAL A 23 1.33 -1.25 -8.92
N PHE A 24 2.10 -2.15 -8.32
CA PHE A 24 3.50 -1.95 -7.99
C PHE A 24 4.26 -3.27 -8.19
N GLY A 25 5.22 -3.28 -9.12
CA GLY A 25 5.90 -4.50 -9.53
C GLY A 25 4.93 -5.62 -9.94
N PRO A 26 5.07 -6.85 -9.39
CA PRO A 26 4.14 -7.95 -9.65
C PRO A 26 2.85 -7.89 -8.80
N TYR A 27 2.68 -6.85 -7.98
CA TYR A 27 1.56 -6.73 -7.05
C TYR A 27 0.46 -5.81 -7.59
N THR A 28 -0.78 -6.16 -7.28
CA THR A 28 -1.97 -5.38 -7.62
C THR A 28 -2.87 -5.32 -6.41
N PHE A 29 -2.97 -4.17 -5.77
CA PHE A 29 -3.85 -3.93 -4.64
C PHE A 29 -5.16 -3.30 -5.13
N GLN A 30 -6.29 -3.95 -4.85
CA GLN A 30 -7.62 -3.44 -5.18
C GLN A 30 -8.16 -2.67 -3.98
N ILE A 31 -8.26 -1.34 -4.06
CA ILE A 31 -8.66 -0.49 -2.93
C ILE A 31 -10.12 -0.75 -2.55
N ALA A 32 -11.00 -0.91 -3.54
CA ALA A 32 -12.43 -1.18 -3.32
C ALA A 32 -12.69 -2.51 -2.59
N ARG A 33 -11.83 -3.51 -2.82
CA ARG A 33 -11.93 -4.84 -2.21
C ARG A 33 -10.97 -5.04 -1.03
N ARG A 34 -10.07 -4.08 -0.79
CA ARG A 34 -8.96 -4.18 0.16
C ARG A 34 -8.10 -5.44 -0.04
N GLU A 35 -7.98 -5.90 -1.28
CA GLU A 35 -7.34 -7.19 -1.60
C GLU A 35 -6.02 -6.98 -2.33
N LEU A 36 -4.94 -7.60 -1.86
CA LEU A 36 -3.65 -7.62 -2.55
C LEU A 36 -3.54 -8.86 -3.43
N LYS A 37 -3.09 -8.70 -4.67
CA LYS A 37 -2.77 -9.79 -5.59
C LYS A 37 -1.31 -9.76 -5.97
N ARG A 38 -0.70 -10.92 -6.20
CA ARG A 38 0.65 -11.08 -6.74
C ARG A 38 0.58 -11.96 -7.97
N GLY A 39 0.88 -11.42 -9.15
CA GLY A 39 0.85 -12.18 -10.41
C GLY A 39 -0.52 -12.84 -10.72
N GLY A 40 -1.62 -12.28 -10.18
CA GLY A 40 -2.97 -12.82 -10.32
C GLY A 40 -3.47 -13.64 -9.12
N GLU A 41 -2.60 -14.05 -8.19
CA GLU A 41 -2.97 -14.79 -6.99
C GLU A 41 -3.30 -13.84 -5.82
N ALA A 42 -4.42 -14.06 -5.14
CA ALA A 42 -4.80 -13.26 -3.98
C ALA A 42 -3.93 -13.59 -2.75
N LEU A 43 -3.32 -12.57 -2.18
CA LEU A 43 -2.41 -12.67 -1.05
C LEU A 43 -3.17 -12.33 0.24
N LYS A 44 -3.20 -13.27 1.18
CA LYS A 44 -3.91 -13.09 2.45
C LYS A 44 -3.21 -12.07 3.34
N LEU A 45 -3.91 -10.95 3.57
CA LEU A 45 -3.52 -9.89 4.48
C LEU A 45 -4.52 -9.81 5.64
N THR A 46 -4.05 -9.42 6.82
CA THR A 46 -4.93 -9.10 7.94
C THR A 46 -5.68 -7.79 7.65
N ASP A 47 -6.81 -7.55 8.32
CA ASP A 47 -7.58 -6.32 8.14
C ASP A 47 -6.72 -5.07 8.30
N ARG A 48 -5.79 -5.11 9.26
CA ARG A 48 -4.88 -4.00 9.53
C ARG A 48 -3.83 -3.78 8.44
N GLU A 49 -3.26 -4.85 7.90
CA GLU A 49 -2.33 -4.76 6.76
C GLU A 49 -3.03 -4.21 5.52
N GLN A 50 -4.28 -4.61 5.29
CA GLN A 50 -5.09 -4.11 4.18
C GLN A 50 -5.42 -2.62 4.34
N GLU A 51 -5.76 -2.17 5.54
CA GLU A 51 -6.03 -0.77 5.84
C GLU A 51 -4.79 0.12 5.60
N ILE A 52 -3.62 -0.32 6.09
CA ILE A 52 -2.35 0.37 5.86
C ILE A 52 -2.07 0.49 4.34
N LEU A 53 -2.24 -0.60 3.59
CA LEU A 53 -2.10 -0.56 2.13
C LEU A 53 -3.13 0.34 1.46
N ALA A 54 -4.37 0.40 1.94
CA ALA A 54 -5.39 1.28 1.39
C ALA A 54 -5.01 2.75 1.56
N ILE A 55 -4.46 3.12 2.71
CA ILE A 55 -3.94 4.47 2.96
C ILE A 55 -2.79 4.79 2.01
N PHE A 56 -1.82 3.88 1.86
CA PHE A 56 -0.73 4.06 0.89
C PHE A 56 -1.19 4.09 -0.56
N ALA A 57 -2.20 3.30 -0.91
CA ALA A 57 -2.72 3.23 -2.27
C ALA A 57 -3.55 4.47 -2.64
N ALA A 58 -4.23 5.07 -1.67
CA ALA A 58 -4.91 6.36 -1.84
C ALA A 58 -3.93 7.52 -2.06
N ARG A 59 -2.74 7.45 -1.44
CA ARG A 59 -1.66 8.45 -1.59
C ARG A 59 -0.38 7.82 -2.16
N ALA A 60 -0.55 7.08 -3.25
CA ALA A 60 0.54 6.33 -3.86
C ALA A 60 1.69 7.23 -4.29
N GLY A 61 2.91 6.90 -3.89
CA GLY A 61 4.09 7.71 -4.16
C GLY A 61 4.29 8.88 -3.19
N GLU A 62 3.37 9.15 -2.27
CA GLU A 62 3.56 10.14 -1.21
C GLU A 62 4.17 9.52 0.05
N THR A 63 4.85 10.34 0.84
CA THR A 63 5.33 9.93 2.16
C THR A 63 4.23 10.14 3.17
N ILE A 64 3.78 9.06 3.80
CA ILE A 64 2.74 9.09 4.82
C ILE A 64 3.42 9.07 6.18
N PRO A 65 3.11 10.05 7.06
CA PRO A 65 3.70 10.10 8.37
C PRO A 65 3.16 8.99 9.27
N ARG A 66 3.94 8.59 10.28
CA ARG A 66 3.60 7.44 11.14
C ARG A 66 2.25 7.59 11.83
N HIS A 67 1.93 8.80 12.30
CA HIS A 67 0.67 9.07 13.00
C HIS A 67 -0.55 8.85 12.11
N GLU A 68 -0.48 9.18 10.82
CA GLU A 68 -1.59 8.92 9.87
C GLU A 68 -1.80 7.42 9.59
N LEU A 69 -0.77 6.59 9.77
CA LEU A 69 -0.87 5.13 9.62
C LEU A 69 -1.46 4.43 10.86
N VAL A 70 -1.56 5.13 11.99
CA VAL A 70 -2.23 4.64 13.21
C VAL A 70 -3.75 4.67 13.04
N GLY A 71 -4.28 5.51 12.15
CA GLY A 71 -5.73 5.70 12.00
C GLY A 71 -6.36 6.33 13.25
N ASP A 72 -7.47 7.06 13.07
CA ASP A 72 -8.15 7.80 14.14
C ASP A 72 -8.75 6.90 15.24
N GLU A 73 -8.95 5.60 15.00
CA GLU A 73 -9.76 4.72 15.87
C GLU A 73 -8.97 3.67 16.67
N SER A 74 -7.66 3.80 16.85
CA SER A 74 -6.88 2.79 17.58
C SER A 74 -6.05 3.35 18.72
N GLU A 75 -6.65 3.35 19.93
CA GLU A 75 -5.98 3.50 21.24
C GLU A 75 -4.82 2.50 21.45
N VAL A 76 -4.71 1.47 20.61
CA VAL A 76 -3.69 0.42 20.67
C VAL A 76 -2.66 0.56 19.54
N GLY A 77 -1.75 1.52 19.69
CA GLY A 77 -0.34 1.23 19.47
C GLY A 77 0.31 1.80 18.21
N GLU A 78 0.86 3.00 18.36
CA GLU A 78 2.01 3.48 17.57
C GLU A 78 3.15 2.44 17.51
N ARG A 79 3.38 1.69 18.60
CA ARG A 79 4.35 0.58 18.66
C ARG A 79 4.01 -0.59 17.71
N THR A 80 2.78 -0.67 17.23
CA THR A 80 2.33 -1.77 16.37
C THR A 80 2.54 -1.46 14.88
N ILE A 81 2.62 -0.18 14.46
CA ILE A 81 2.79 0.17 13.03
C ILE A 81 4.09 -0.43 12.50
N ASP A 82 5.22 -0.22 13.16
CA ASP A 82 6.51 -0.74 12.69
C ASP A 82 6.47 -2.27 12.53
N VAL A 83 5.77 -2.97 13.42
CA VAL A 83 5.55 -4.41 13.34
C VAL A 83 4.66 -4.79 12.17
N GLN A 84 3.55 -4.09 11.94
CA GLN A 84 2.67 -4.33 10.79
C GLN A 84 3.39 -4.04 9.47
N ILE A 85 4.16 -2.96 9.41
CA ILE A 85 5.00 -2.63 8.25
C ILE A 85 6.03 -3.73 8.01
N ASN A 86 6.70 -4.23 9.05
CA ASN A 86 7.65 -5.33 8.91
C ASN A 86 6.97 -6.64 8.45
N ARG A 87 5.78 -6.96 8.99
CA ARG A 87 4.98 -8.11 8.54
C ARG A 87 4.56 -7.97 7.09
N LEU A 88 4.10 -6.80 6.69
CA LEU A 88 3.72 -6.49 5.33
C LEU A 88 4.92 -6.63 4.39
N ARG A 89 6.10 -6.09 4.77
CA ARG A 89 7.35 -6.27 4.04
C ARG A 89 7.70 -7.74 3.85
N ARG A 90 7.57 -8.58 4.87
CA ARG A 90 7.83 -10.03 4.73
C ARG A 90 6.89 -10.72 3.74
N LYS A 91 5.73 -10.14 3.43
CA LYS A 91 4.76 -10.68 2.47
C LYS A 91 4.95 -10.16 1.04
N ILE A 92 5.30 -8.88 0.91
CA ILE A 92 5.38 -8.18 -0.40
C ILE A 92 6.81 -7.99 -0.89
N GLU A 93 7.79 -7.99 0.00
CA GLU A 93 9.21 -7.83 -0.33
C GLU A 93 9.89 -9.20 -0.38
N ARG A 94 10.90 -9.29 -1.24
CA ARG A 94 11.79 -10.46 -1.26
C ARG A 94 12.77 -10.45 -0.09
N ASP A 95 13.25 -9.25 0.28
CA ASP A 95 14.10 -9.02 1.44
C ASP A 95 13.51 -7.88 2.29
N PRO A 96 13.03 -8.16 3.52
CA PRO A 96 12.47 -7.13 4.39
C PRO A 96 13.50 -6.09 4.88
N SER A 97 14.80 -6.41 4.79
CA SER A 97 15.90 -5.51 5.21
C SER A 97 16.21 -4.47 4.14
N ASN A 98 15.92 -4.79 2.87
CA ASN A 98 16.09 -3.90 1.73
C ASN A 98 14.77 -3.74 0.96
N PRO A 99 13.78 -3.02 1.52
CA PRO A 99 12.45 -2.93 0.94
C PRO A 99 12.46 -2.07 -0.33
N VAL A 100 11.93 -2.62 -1.43
CA VAL A 100 11.83 -1.93 -2.72
C VAL A 100 10.54 -1.13 -2.81
N TRP A 101 9.43 -1.73 -2.39
CA TRP A 101 8.09 -1.15 -2.46
C TRP A 101 7.83 -0.27 -1.26
N LEU A 102 8.00 -0.78 -0.04
CA LEU A 102 7.63 -0.03 1.17
C LEU A 102 8.87 0.61 1.81
N GLN A 103 9.20 1.81 1.35
CA GLN A 103 10.39 2.55 1.76
C GLN A 103 10.18 3.29 3.08
N THR A 104 11.21 3.30 3.94
CA THR A 104 11.22 4.14 5.15
C THR A 104 11.81 5.49 4.83
N VAL A 105 11.07 6.56 5.09
CA VAL A 105 11.58 7.94 5.03
C VAL A 105 11.94 8.38 6.43
N ARG A 106 13.25 8.44 6.73
CA ARG A 106 13.76 8.76 8.06
C ARG A 106 13.21 10.11 8.55
N GLY A 107 12.67 10.13 9.76
CA GLY A 107 12.13 11.33 10.40
C GLY A 107 10.71 11.74 9.97
N ILE A 108 10.13 11.08 8.97
CA ILE A 108 8.78 11.41 8.47
C ILE A 108 7.86 10.21 8.65
N GLY A 109 8.19 9.07 8.05
CA GLY A 109 7.34 7.89 8.07
C GLY A 109 7.69 6.89 6.98
N TYR A 110 6.68 6.52 6.19
CA TYR A 110 6.79 5.47 5.19
C TYR A 110 6.23 5.92 3.87
N ARG A 111 6.78 5.39 2.79
CA ARG A 111 6.34 5.68 1.43
C ARG A 111 6.18 4.37 0.66
N LEU A 112 5.10 4.27 -0.10
CA LEU A 112 4.93 3.19 -1.06
C LEU A 112 5.46 3.65 -2.42
N SER A 113 6.57 3.05 -2.83
CA SER A 113 7.13 3.16 -4.16
C SER A 113 6.35 2.28 -5.12
N VAL A 114 5.91 2.88 -6.23
CA VAL A 114 5.22 2.22 -7.34
C VAL A 114 6.12 2.03 -8.56
N GLU A 115 7.42 2.25 -8.38
CA GLU A 115 8.42 2.33 -9.45
C GLU A 115 8.86 0.97 -10.02
#